data_AF-A0AA37SJU0-F1
#
_entry.id   AF-A0AA37SJU0-F1
#
_cell.length_a   1.000
_cell.length_b   1.000
_cell.length_c   1.000
_cell.angle_alpha   90.00
_cell.angle_beta   90.00
_cell.angle_gamma   90.00
#
_symmetry.space_group_name_H-M   'P 1'
#
loop_
_entity.id
_entity.type
_entity.pdbx_description
1 polymer ?
#
loop_
_entity_poly.entity_id
_entity_poly.type
_entity_poly.pdbx_seq_one_letter_code
_entity_poly.pdbx_strand_id
1 'polypeptide(L)'
;MKQARCFGVEERLARLSGLGDRLEAFSRAVDFEVFRSEPDKALAYADGRKCGRPPFDPVLMFRILVIQMLNSLSDEWTEYLINDCLSFMRFLGLGLSDRMPDAKTVWLFRKRLIQARAIERLFERFDATLRSAGYLPMSGQILDATLVAAPKQRNANAETEDFRDGQIPQDW
;
A
#
# COMPACT_ATOMS: atom_id res chain seq x y z
N MET A 1 26.74 26.46 -14.05
CA MET A 1 25.35 26.01 -13.87
C MET A 1 25.22 24.62 -14.49
N LYS A 2 24.85 23.59 -13.72
CA LYS A 2 24.59 22.26 -14.29
C LYS A 2 23.25 22.33 -15.04
N GLN A 3 23.27 22.10 -16.35
CA GLN A 3 22.05 21.89 -17.13
C GLN A 3 21.31 20.69 -16.54
N ALA A 4 20.15 20.94 -15.92
CA ALA A 4 19.22 19.88 -15.60
C ALA A 4 18.74 19.29 -16.92
N ARG A 5 19.21 18.08 -17.27
CA ARG A 5 18.64 17.35 -18.40
C ARG A 5 17.18 17.07 -18.07
N CYS A 6 16.31 17.36 -19.04
CA CYS A 6 14.85 17.22 -18.94
C CYS A 6 14.37 15.79 -18.57
N PHE A 7 15.26 14.79 -18.61
CA PHE A 7 14.97 13.38 -18.32
C PHE A 7 15.53 12.87 -16.99
N GLY A 8 16.08 13.76 -16.14
CA GLY A 8 16.82 13.33 -14.95
C GLY A 8 15.96 12.58 -13.92
N VAL A 9 14.65 12.87 -13.86
CA VAL A 9 13.73 12.19 -12.93
C VAL A 9 13.38 10.81 -13.48
N GLU A 10 13.02 10.72 -14.74
CA GLU A 10 12.66 9.48 -15.43
C GLU A 10 13.83 8.49 -15.45
N GLU A 11 15.04 8.96 -15.74
CA GLU A 11 16.25 8.13 -15.70
C GLU A 11 16.52 7.59 -14.30
N ARG A 12 16.31 8.41 -13.26
CA ARG A 12 16.48 7.99 -11.86
C ARG A 12 15.40 7.00 -11.43
N LEU A 13 14.15 7.19 -11.85
CA LEU A 13 13.05 6.25 -11.60
C LEU A 13 13.27 4.91 -12.33
N ALA A 14 13.74 4.94 -13.59
CA ALA A 14 14.10 3.73 -14.33
C ALA A 14 15.24 2.96 -13.64
N ARG A 15 16.24 3.68 -13.12
CA ARG A 15 17.31 3.07 -12.32
C ARG A 15 16.77 2.44 -11.03
N LEU A 16 15.83 3.08 -10.35
CA LEU A 16 15.17 2.52 -9.15
C LEU A 16 14.37 1.26 -9.48
N SER A 17 13.65 1.25 -10.61
CA SER A 17 12.99 0.04 -11.12
C SER A 17 13.98 -1.11 -11.33
N GLY A 18 15.15 -0.83 -11.92
CA GLY A 18 16.22 -1.82 -12.10
C GLY A 18 16.85 -2.33 -10.80
N LEU A 19 16.82 -1.53 -9.73
CA LEU A 19 17.30 -1.91 -8.39
C LEU A 19 16.26 -2.69 -7.57
N GLY A 20 15.02 -2.81 -8.07
CA GLY A 20 13.93 -3.50 -7.37
C GLY A 20 13.14 -2.58 -6.44
N ASP A 21 12.54 -1.53 -6.99
CA ASP A 21 11.60 -0.67 -6.25
C ASP A 21 10.38 -1.49 -5.77
N ARG A 22 10.32 -1.69 -4.45
CA ARG A 22 9.26 -2.47 -3.79
C ARG A 22 7.89 -1.82 -3.92
N LEU A 23 7.81 -0.49 -3.91
CA LEU A 23 6.53 0.23 -4.03
C LEU A 23 5.97 0.14 -5.45
N GLU A 24 6.83 0.06 -6.44
CA GLU A 24 6.41 -0.21 -7.82
C GLU A 24 5.82 -1.63 -7.96
N ALA A 25 6.47 -2.64 -7.38
CA ALA A 25 5.92 -3.99 -7.34
C ALA A 25 4.56 -4.03 -6.61
N PHE A 26 4.46 -3.28 -5.51
CA PHE A 26 3.22 -3.14 -4.74
C PHE A 26 2.08 -2.53 -5.57
N SER A 27 2.37 -1.46 -6.30
CA SER A 27 1.39 -0.78 -7.18
C SER A 27 0.90 -1.66 -8.33
N ARG A 28 1.72 -2.59 -8.79
CA ARG A 28 1.33 -3.57 -9.83
C ARG A 28 0.52 -4.73 -9.26
N ALA A 29 0.78 -5.11 -8.02
CA ALA A 29 0.13 -6.22 -7.34
C ALA A 29 -1.29 -5.88 -6.85
N VAL A 30 -1.51 -4.64 -6.44
CA VAL A 30 -2.75 -4.21 -5.78
C VAL A 30 -3.39 -3.08 -6.58
N ASP A 31 -4.59 -3.32 -7.10
CA ASP A 31 -5.44 -2.24 -7.57
C ASP A 31 -6.04 -1.50 -6.37
N PHE A 32 -5.57 -0.28 -6.14
CA PHE A 32 -6.01 0.52 -5.00
C PHE A 32 -7.42 1.12 -5.17
N GLU A 33 -7.95 1.17 -6.40
CA GLU A 33 -9.28 1.72 -6.65
C GLU A 33 -10.38 0.86 -6.00
N VAL A 34 -10.12 -0.43 -5.78
CA VAL A 34 -11.07 -1.33 -5.10
C VAL A 34 -11.42 -0.86 -3.70
N PHE A 35 -10.54 -0.09 -3.04
CA PHE A 35 -10.72 0.41 -1.68
C PHE A 35 -11.49 1.73 -1.63
N ARG A 36 -11.73 2.42 -2.76
CA ARG A 36 -12.34 3.77 -2.78
C ARG A 36 -13.67 3.85 -2.03
N SER A 37 -14.46 2.78 -2.10
CA SER A 37 -15.82 2.76 -1.58
C SER A 37 -15.90 2.98 -0.06
N GLU A 38 -14.91 2.52 0.69
CA GLU A 38 -14.88 2.59 2.15
C GLU A 38 -14.50 3.99 2.66
N PRO A 39 -13.39 4.62 2.22
CA PRO A 39 -13.09 5.99 2.55
C PRO A 39 -14.17 6.97 2.08
N ASP A 40 -14.77 6.78 0.90
CA ASP A 40 -15.82 7.70 0.43
C ASP A 40 -17.03 7.70 1.36
N LYS A 41 -17.49 6.51 1.76
CA LYS A 41 -18.59 6.36 2.73
C LYS A 41 -18.20 6.93 4.11
N ALA A 42 -16.96 6.71 4.54
CA ALA A 42 -16.49 7.15 5.85
C ALA A 42 -16.29 8.66 5.94
N LEU A 43 -15.80 9.28 4.87
CA LEU A 43 -15.53 10.71 4.82
C LEU A 43 -16.81 11.52 4.62
N ALA A 44 -17.79 10.94 3.92
CA ALA A 44 -19.08 11.55 3.63
C ALA A 44 -18.94 13.04 3.32
N TYR A 45 -17.96 13.37 2.45
CA TYR A 45 -17.68 14.76 2.10
C TYR A 45 -18.99 15.37 1.61
N ALA A 46 -19.54 16.31 2.37
CA ALA A 46 -20.77 16.99 1.98
C ALA A 46 -20.57 17.58 0.58
N ASP A 47 -21.57 17.41 -0.29
CA ASP A 47 -21.63 18.05 -1.61
C ASP A 47 -20.99 19.43 -1.52
N GLY A 48 -20.05 19.74 -2.42
CA GLY A 48 -19.09 20.88 -2.40
C GLY A 48 -19.66 22.30 -2.29
N ARG A 49 -20.85 22.46 -1.71
CA ARG A 49 -21.54 23.69 -1.29
C ARG A 49 -20.80 24.46 -0.20
N LYS A 50 -19.82 23.86 0.49
CA LYS A 50 -18.92 24.59 1.41
C LYS A 50 -17.69 25.05 0.64
N CYS A 51 -17.66 26.34 0.32
CA CYS A 51 -16.53 27.03 -0.31
C CYS A 51 -15.23 26.75 0.49
N GLY A 52 -14.35 25.93 -0.07
CA GLY A 52 -13.14 25.46 0.58
C GLY A 52 -12.23 24.73 -0.41
N ARG A 53 -10.98 24.52 -0.01
CA ARG A 53 -10.02 23.79 -0.84
C ARG A 53 -10.52 22.36 -1.08
N PRO A 54 -10.51 21.87 -2.34
CA PRO A 54 -10.95 20.50 -2.61
C PRO A 54 -10.21 19.49 -1.73
N PRO A 55 -10.92 18.48 -1.20
CA PRO A 55 -10.28 17.39 -0.48
C PRO A 55 -9.34 16.63 -1.42
N PHE A 56 -8.31 16.00 -0.84
CA PHE A 56 -7.48 15.06 -1.59
C PHE A 56 -8.29 13.81 -1.96
N ASP A 57 -7.86 13.17 -3.04
CA ASP A 57 -8.42 11.89 -3.45
C ASP A 57 -8.28 10.85 -2.31
N PRO A 58 -9.37 10.15 -1.96
CA PRO A 58 -9.36 9.17 -0.87
C PRO A 58 -8.39 8.00 -1.10
N VAL A 59 -8.19 7.58 -2.35
CA VAL A 59 -7.30 6.46 -2.68
C VAL A 59 -5.85 6.89 -2.50
N LEU A 60 -5.50 8.10 -2.94
CA LEU A 60 -4.20 8.72 -2.63
C LEU A 60 -3.96 8.80 -1.12
N MET A 61 -4.93 9.28 -0.35
CA MET A 61 -4.79 9.37 1.10
C MET A 61 -4.64 7.99 1.76
N PHE A 62 -5.33 6.97 1.25
CA PHE A 62 -5.16 5.60 1.72
C PHE A 62 -3.77 5.03 1.38
N ARG A 63 -3.23 5.30 0.19
CA ARG A 63 -1.86 4.93 -0.17
C ARG A 63 -0.84 5.55 0.79
N ILE A 64 -1.06 6.78 1.26
CA ILE A 64 -0.21 7.39 2.30
C ILE A 64 -0.29 6.63 3.62
N LEU A 65 -1.48 6.21 4.06
CA LEU A 65 -1.63 5.38 5.27
C LEU A 65 -0.92 4.02 5.11
N VAL A 66 -0.93 3.46 3.91
CA VAL A 66 -0.15 2.26 3.59
C VAL A 66 1.34 2.54 3.73
N ILE A 67 1.89 3.61 3.13
CA ILE A 67 3.31 3.99 3.32
C ILE A 67 3.65 4.11 4.82
N GLN A 68 2.78 4.74 5.60
CA GLN A 68 2.95 4.90 7.05
C GLN A 68 3.02 3.58 7.78
N MET A 69 2.10 2.66 7.47
CA MET A 69 2.06 1.34 8.05
C MET A 69 3.28 0.50 7.61
N LEU A 70 3.66 0.60 6.33
CA LEU A 70 4.78 -0.12 5.75
C LEU A 70 6.13 0.28 6.35
N ASN A 71 6.25 1.53 6.82
CA ASN A 71 7.52 2.10 7.28
C ASN A 71 7.50 2.54 8.75
N SER A 72 6.41 2.27 9.47
CA SER A 72 6.19 2.71 10.85
C SER A 72 6.44 4.22 11.06
N LEU A 73 5.96 5.05 10.13
CA LEU A 73 6.24 6.50 10.11
C LEU A 73 5.22 7.30 10.91
N SER A 74 5.67 8.39 11.52
CA SER A 74 4.78 9.44 12.05
C SER A 74 4.18 10.27 10.91
N ASP A 75 3.13 11.05 11.21
CA ASP A 75 2.49 11.92 10.22
C ASP A 75 3.48 12.98 9.67
N GLU A 76 4.36 13.53 10.52
CA GLU A 76 5.39 14.51 10.14
C GLU A 76 6.49 13.91 9.28
N TRP A 77 7.00 12.72 9.66
CA TRP A 77 7.99 12.01 8.85
C TRP A 77 7.41 11.57 7.50
N THR A 78 6.12 11.27 7.46
CA THR A 78 5.43 10.94 6.22
C THR A 78 5.37 12.14 5.30
N GLU A 79 4.96 13.31 5.80
CA GLU A 79 4.98 14.56 5.04
C GLU A 79 6.39 14.84 4.49
N TYR A 80 7.43 14.70 5.31
CA TYR A 80 8.80 14.88 4.86
C TYR A 80 9.18 13.92 3.73
N LEU A 81 8.96 12.61 3.92
CA LEU A 81 9.39 11.59 2.96
C LEU A 81 8.59 11.62 1.65
N ILE A 82 7.29 11.94 1.67
CA ILE A 82 6.53 12.06 0.41
C ILE A 82 6.98 13.27 -0.42
N ASN A 83 7.57 14.29 0.20
CA ASN A 83 8.16 15.43 -0.51
C ASN A 83 9.61 15.14 -0.99
N ASP A 84 10.37 14.33 -0.25
CA ASP A 84 11.80 14.08 -0.51
C ASP A 84 12.05 12.86 -1.43
N CYS A 85 11.24 11.80 -1.29
CA CYS A 85 11.49 10.53 -1.95
C CYS A 85 10.72 10.38 -3.28
N LEU A 86 11.46 10.32 -4.40
CA LEU A 86 10.90 10.08 -5.74
C LEU A 86 10.08 8.79 -5.84
N SER A 87 10.48 7.71 -5.16
CA SER A 87 9.72 6.45 -5.15
C SER A 87 8.35 6.61 -4.46
N PHE A 88 8.26 7.45 -3.44
CA PHE A 88 7.00 7.70 -2.73
C PHE A 88 6.07 8.54 -3.61
N MET A 89 6.57 9.60 -4.23
CA MET A 89 5.80 10.39 -5.20
C MET A 89 5.29 9.53 -6.36
N ARG A 90 6.14 8.65 -6.92
CA ARG A 90 5.75 7.70 -7.96
C ARG A 90 4.63 6.75 -7.50
N PHE A 91 4.74 6.20 -6.29
CA PHE A 91 3.73 5.32 -5.71
C PHE A 91 2.38 6.03 -5.50
N LEU A 92 2.43 7.30 -5.08
CA LEU A 92 1.24 8.14 -4.90
C LEU A 92 0.65 8.65 -6.22
N GLY A 93 1.37 8.49 -7.35
CA GLY A 93 0.96 9.00 -8.65
C GLY A 93 1.04 10.53 -8.75
N LEU A 94 1.91 11.15 -7.95
CA LEU A 94 2.08 12.59 -7.88
C LEU A 94 3.35 13.03 -8.63
N GLY A 95 3.24 14.11 -9.39
CA GLY A 95 4.35 14.83 -10.01
C GLY A 95 4.96 15.89 -9.08
N LEU A 96 6.10 16.45 -9.50
CA LEU A 96 6.85 17.45 -8.71
C LEU A 96 6.09 18.75 -8.45
N SER A 97 5.10 19.08 -9.27
CA SER A 97 4.28 20.29 -9.13
C SER A 97 2.93 20.03 -8.48
N ASP A 98 2.62 18.76 -8.18
CA ASP A 98 1.36 18.42 -7.55
C ASP A 98 1.37 18.77 -6.05
N ARG A 99 0.17 18.98 -5.52
CA ARG A 99 0.00 19.28 -4.12
C ARG A 99 0.25 18.02 -3.28
N MET A 100 1.07 18.16 -2.24
CA MET A 100 1.28 17.12 -1.22
C MET A 100 0.39 17.34 0.00
N PRO A 101 -0.20 16.27 0.59
CA PRO A 101 -0.86 16.35 1.88
C PRO A 101 0.13 16.65 3.00
N ASP A 102 -0.21 17.59 3.89
CA ASP A 102 0.55 17.83 5.11
C ASP A 102 0.20 16.82 6.21
N ALA A 103 1.02 16.75 7.27
CA ALA A 103 0.84 15.84 8.40
C ALA A 103 -0.56 15.98 9.04
N LYS A 104 -1.08 17.21 9.14
CA LYS A 104 -2.42 17.49 9.69
C LYS A 104 -3.52 16.91 8.81
N THR A 105 -3.36 16.96 7.50
CA THR A 105 -4.28 16.40 6.52
C THR A 105 -4.33 14.88 6.64
N VAL A 106 -3.16 14.23 6.74
CA VAL A 106 -3.03 12.78 6.95
C VAL A 106 -3.69 12.38 8.27
N TRP A 107 -3.38 13.11 9.35
CA TRP A 107 -3.99 12.89 10.67
C TRP A 107 -5.52 13.02 10.63
N LEU A 108 -6.04 14.07 10.01
CA LEU A 108 -7.49 14.32 9.94
C LEU A 108 -8.21 13.23 9.15
N PHE A 109 -7.61 12.77 8.05
CA PHE A 109 -8.12 11.66 7.27
C PHE A 109 -8.17 10.37 8.11
N ARG A 110 -7.07 10.00 8.76
CA ARG A 110 -6.99 8.84 9.66
C ARG A 110 -8.05 8.92 10.77
N LYS A 111 -8.17 10.08 11.42
CA LYS A 111 -9.14 10.33 12.49
C LYS A 111 -10.58 10.11 12.01
N ARG A 112 -10.94 10.58 10.82
CA ARG A 112 -12.28 10.36 10.24
C ARG A 112 -12.55 8.88 9.97
N LEU A 113 -11.58 8.14 9.43
CA LEU A 113 -11.72 6.70 9.22
C LEU A 113 -11.92 5.93 10.55
N ILE A 114 -11.21 6.33 11.62
CA ILE A 114 -11.40 5.76 12.96
C ILE A 114 -12.79 6.06 13.49
N GLN A 115 -13.26 7.31 13.38
CA GLN A 115 -14.60 7.70 13.84
C GLN A 115 -15.71 6.95 13.09
N ALA A 116 -15.51 6.67 11.81
CA ALA A 116 -16.42 5.88 10.99
C ALA A 116 -16.26 4.35 11.17
N ARG A 117 -15.33 3.89 12.03
CA ARG A 117 -14.96 2.46 12.18
C ARG A 117 -14.65 1.77 10.84
N ALA A 118 -14.04 2.53 9.94
CA ALA A 118 -13.69 2.08 8.60
C ALA A 118 -12.23 1.65 8.50
N ILE A 119 -11.37 2.11 9.42
CA ILE A 119 -9.93 1.88 9.33
C ILE A 119 -9.56 0.39 9.43
N GLU A 120 -10.12 -0.35 10.40
CA GLU A 120 -9.80 -1.77 10.57
C GLU A 120 -10.25 -2.56 9.33
N ARG A 121 -11.47 -2.33 8.88
CA ARG A 121 -12.04 -2.97 7.68
C ARG A 121 -11.23 -2.72 6.42
N LEU A 122 -10.69 -1.50 6.28
CA LEU A 122 -9.88 -1.10 5.14
C LEU A 122 -8.56 -1.88 5.11
N PHE A 123 -7.89 -1.99 6.25
CA PHE A 123 -6.64 -2.74 6.37
C PHE A 123 -6.84 -4.26 6.31
N GLU A 124 -7.94 -4.79 6.86
CA GLU A 124 -8.31 -6.20 6.69
C GLU A 124 -8.52 -6.56 5.22
N ARG A 125 -9.24 -5.70 4.47
CA ARG A 125 -9.45 -5.90 3.04
C ARG A 125 -8.15 -5.78 2.25
N PHE A 126 -7.26 -4.88 2.67
CA PHE A 126 -5.94 -4.73 2.08
C PHE A 126 -5.08 -5.97 2.27
N ASP A 127 -5.03 -6.51 3.49
CA ASP A 127 -4.34 -7.76 3.79
C ASP A 127 -4.92 -8.95 3.01
N ALA A 128 -6.25 -9.03 2.88
CA ALA A 128 -6.90 -10.05 2.07
C ALA A 128 -6.53 -9.94 0.58
N THR A 129 -6.47 -8.70 0.06
CA THR A 129 -6.08 -8.43 -1.32
C THR A 129 -4.63 -8.86 -1.55
N LEU A 130 -3.72 -8.55 -0.62
CA LEU A 130 -2.34 -8.99 -0.69
C LEU A 130 -2.19 -10.51 -0.67
N ARG A 131 -2.90 -11.19 0.23
CA ARG A 131 -2.92 -12.66 0.29
C ARG A 131 -3.41 -13.27 -1.02
N SER A 132 -4.46 -12.70 -1.63
CA SER A 132 -4.98 -13.17 -2.92
C SER A 132 -3.99 -12.99 -4.07
N ALA A 133 -3.17 -11.94 -4.02
CA ALA A 133 -2.11 -11.68 -4.97
C ALA A 133 -0.83 -12.51 -4.71
N GLY A 134 -0.86 -13.39 -3.70
CA GLY A 134 0.25 -14.27 -3.36
C GLY A 134 1.30 -13.64 -2.45
N TYR A 135 0.97 -12.57 -1.72
CA TYR A 135 1.86 -11.92 -0.76
C TYR A 135 1.40 -12.20 0.67
N LEU A 136 2.31 -12.71 1.49
CA LEU A 136 2.07 -12.92 2.91
C LEU A 136 2.55 -11.69 3.70
N PRO A 137 1.66 -10.96 4.40
CA PRO A 137 2.11 -9.99 5.39
C PRO A 137 2.70 -10.77 6.57
N MET A 138 4.02 -10.73 6.77
CA MET A 138 4.61 -11.22 8.01
C MET A 138 4.19 -10.30 9.14
N SER A 139 3.53 -10.91 10.13
CA SER A 139 3.12 -10.36 11.42
C SER A 139 3.90 -9.11 11.86
N GLY A 140 3.24 -7.94 11.79
CA GLY A 140 3.56 -6.77 12.60
C GLY A 140 4.60 -5.77 12.07
N GLN A 141 5.37 -6.10 11.02
CA GLN A 141 6.27 -5.15 10.37
C GLN A 141 6.32 -5.43 8.87
N ILE A 142 5.60 -4.64 8.07
CA ILE A 142 5.69 -4.77 6.61
C ILE A 142 7.03 -4.21 6.07
N LEU A 143 7.85 -3.59 6.93
CA LEU A 143 9.23 -3.17 6.64
C LEU A 143 10.11 -4.31 6.09
N ASP A 144 9.82 -5.57 6.47
CA ASP A 144 10.54 -6.76 5.98
C ASP A 144 9.67 -7.67 5.11
N ALA A 145 8.69 -7.10 4.40
CA ALA A 145 8.17 -7.73 3.20
C ALA A 145 9.26 -7.69 2.12
N THR A 146 10.24 -8.58 2.24
CA THR A 146 10.68 -9.27 1.02
C THR A 146 9.38 -9.75 0.38
N LEU A 147 9.19 -9.44 -0.90
CA LEU A 147 8.02 -9.83 -1.67
C LEU A 147 8.09 -11.36 -1.85
N VAL A 148 7.90 -12.11 -0.76
CA VAL A 148 8.00 -13.56 -0.74
C VAL A 148 6.69 -14.04 -1.31
N ALA A 149 6.73 -14.45 -2.58
CA ALA A 149 5.66 -15.20 -3.18
C ALA A 149 5.28 -16.30 -2.20
N ALA A 150 4.02 -16.33 -1.79
CA ALA A 150 3.50 -17.37 -0.93
C ALA A 150 3.93 -18.72 -1.51
N PRO A 151 4.55 -19.62 -0.72
CA PRO A 151 4.96 -20.91 -1.23
C PRO A 151 3.72 -21.58 -1.81
N LYS A 152 3.71 -21.80 -3.13
CA LYS A 152 2.65 -22.57 -3.79
C LYS A 152 2.73 -23.98 -3.22
N GLN A 153 1.85 -24.31 -2.26
CA GLN A 153 1.66 -25.69 -1.87
C GLN A 153 1.21 -26.46 -3.11
N ARG A 154 2.06 -27.37 -3.59
CA ARG A 154 1.79 -28.23 -4.74
C ARG A 154 1.10 -29.53 -4.32
N ASN A 155 0.42 -29.55 -3.18
CA ASN A 155 -0.11 -30.77 -2.59
C ASN A 155 -1.62 -30.65 -2.40
N ALA A 156 -2.34 -30.85 -3.49
CA ALA A 156 -3.73 -31.32 -3.53
C ALA A 156 -3.94 -31.69 -5.00
N ASN A 157 -3.76 -32.95 -5.40
CA ASN A 157 -4.92 -33.82 -5.62
C ASN A 157 -4.53 -35.31 -5.81
N ALA A 158 -3.42 -35.81 -5.22
CA ALA A 158 -3.06 -37.24 -5.34
C ALA A 158 -2.64 -37.93 -4.04
N GLU A 159 -2.37 -37.22 -2.95
CA GLU A 159 -1.80 -37.81 -1.73
C GLU A 159 -2.73 -37.74 -0.50
N THR A 160 -3.93 -37.16 -0.64
CA THR A 160 -4.86 -36.96 0.49
C THR A 160 -5.77 -38.17 0.75
N GLU A 161 -5.70 -39.22 -0.06
CA GLU A 161 -6.46 -40.45 0.18
C GLU A 161 -5.75 -41.39 1.18
N ASP A 162 -4.44 -41.29 1.38
CA ASP A 162 -3.69 -42.22 2.25
C ASP A 162 -3.57 -41.78 3.72
N PHE A 163 -3.89 -40.51 4.05
CA PHE A 163 -3.79 -40.03 5.43
C PHE A 163 -5.08 -40.19 6.27
N ARG A 164 -6.14 -40.76 5.68
CA ARG A 164 -7.40 -41.03 6.41
C ARG A 164 -7.46 -42.39 7.09
N ASP A 165 -6.55 -43.31 6.77
CA ASP A 165 -6.38 -44.56 7.50
C ASP A 165 -5.03 -44.54 8.22
N GLY A 166 -5.07 -44.44 9.55
CA GLY A 166 -3.90 -44.28 10.41
C GLY A 166 -2.92 -45.46 10.38
N GLN A 167 -2.12 -45.57 9.31
CA GLN A 167 -0.92 -46.38 9.28
C GLN A 167 0.32 -45.49 9.31
N ILE A 168 1.16 -45.73 10.33
CA ILE A 168 2.50 -45.19 10.44
C ILE A 168 3.38 -46.02 9.49
N PRO A 169 4.13 -45.42 8.54
CA PRO A 169 5.08 -46.16 7.73
C PRO A 169 6.18 -46.77 8.60
N GLN A 170 6.36 -48.09 8.52
CA GLN A 170 7.59 -48.75 8.97
C GLN A 170 8.68 -48.47 7.93
N ASP A 171 9.85 -48.06 8.42
CA ASP A 171 11.08 -47.72 7.70
C ASP A 171 11.18 -46.28 7.15
N TRP A 172 11.65 -45.35 8.00
CA TRP A 172 12.96 -44.68 7.86
C TRP A 172 13.28 -43.78 9.07
#